data_AF-A0A7C6JG81-F1
#
_entry.id   AF-A0A7C6JG81-F1
#
_cell.length_a   1.000
_cell.length_b   1.000
_cell.length_c   1.000
_cell.angle_alpha   90.00
_cell.angle_beta   90.00
_cell.angle_gamma   90.00
#
_symmetry.space_group_name_H-M   'P 1'
#
loop_
_entity.id
_entity.type
_entity.pdbx_description
1 polymer ?
#
loop_
_entity_poly.entity_id
_entity_poly.type
_entity_poly.pdbx_seq_one_letter_code
_entity_poly.pdbx_strand_id
1 'polypeptide(L)'
;EHGLLLNYPAFRIYDEEVGAITSFPVGLKENGAIFCHANTWAVIAEAMLGNGDRAFEYYLSYLPARHNDIADQYTMEPYVYCQFITGKEHPYHFGRARNSWLTGTAAWSFVAISQYILGVRPDYDGLIVDPVIPREWESYKIYRRFRNKDFYIEVKNPDRVSTGIKELRVNGELVEGNLIPLEIMQEENQVDLVLG
;
A
#
# COMPACT_ATOMS: atom_id res chain seq x y z
N GLU A 1 -6.43 12.94 -5.40
CA GLU A 1 -7.87 12.60 -5.37
C GLU A 1 -8.11 11.13 -5.68
N HIS A 2 -7.91 10.66 -6.92
CA HIS A 2 -8.23 9.27 -7.31
C HIS A 2 -7.03 8.34 -7.54
N GLY A 3 -5.80 8.82 -7.34
CA GLY A 3 -4.56 8.09 -7.58
C GLY A 3 -3.61 8.77 -8.55
N LEU A 4 -2.46 8.11 -8.77
CA LEU A 4 -1.38 8.52 -9.65
C LEU A 4 -1.68 8.09 -11.09
N LEU A 5 -1.53 9.03 -12.03
CA LEU A 5 -1.63 8.75 -13.46
C LEU A 5 -0.46 7.88 -13.90
N LEU A 6 -0.70 6.98 -14.86
CA LEU A 6 0.35 6.12 -15.40
C LEU A 6 1.40 6.92 -16.19
N ASN A 7 0.96 7.95 -16.92
CA ASN A 7 1.81 8.91 -17.62
C ASN A 7 1.11 10.27 -17.74
N TYR A 8 1.91 11.31 -17.97
CA TYR A 8 1.43 12.65 -18.22
C TYR A 8 2.46 13.43 -19.05
N PRO A 9 2.06 14.16 -20.11
CA PRO A 9 0.71 14.22 -20.67
C PRO A 9 0.31 12.90 -21.37
N ALA A 10 -0.99 12.70 -21.53
CA ALA A 10 -1.56 11.63 -22.34
C ALA A 10 -1.33 11.88 -23.84
N PHE A 11 -1.12 10.80 -24.59
CA PHE A 11 -0.97 10.83 -26.04
C PHE A 11 -2.29 11.21 -26.72
N ARG A 12 -2.22 12.08 -27.73
CA ARG A 12 -3.38 12.57 -28.50
C ARG A 12 -3.35 12.17 -29.97
N ILE A 13 -2.19 11.70 -30.44
CA ILE A 13 -1.93 11.30 -31.81
C ILE A 13 -1.36 9.88 -31.74
N TYR A 14 -1.84 9.02 -32.62
CA TYR A 14 -1.30 7.67 -32.75
C TYR A 14 0.14 7.72 -33.25
N ASP A 15 1.00 6.95 -32.62
CA ASP A 15 2.41 6.79 -32.95
C ASP A 15 2.74 5.29 -32.96
N GLU A 16 3.11 4.78 -34.14
CA GLU A 16 3.41 3.37 -34.37
C GLU A 16 4.69 2.92 -33.66
N GLU A 17 5.70 3.79 -33.54
CA GLU A 17 6.97 3.45 -32.87
C GLU A 17 6.79 3.31 -31.37
N VAL A 18 5.86 4.08 -30.79
CA VAL A 18 5.50 3.99 -29.36
C VAL A 18 4.52 2.83 -29.10
N GLY A 19 3.63 2.54 -30.05
CA GLY A 19 2.76 1.39 -30.03
C GLY A 19 1.42 1.60 -29.30
N ALA A 20 0.84 0.52 -28.77
CA ALA A 20 -0.58 0.46 -28.40
C ALA A 20 -1.06 1.52 -27.39
N ILE A 21 -0.18 2.03 -26.53
CA ILE A 21 -0.51 3.11 -25.59
C ILE A 21 -1.07 4.35 -26.31
N THR A 22 -0.59 4.67 -27.51
CA THR A 22 -1.06 5.85 -28.27
C THR A 22 -2.38 5.61 -29.01
N SER A 23 -2.89 4.37 -29.01
CA SER A 23 -4.19 4.02 -29.60
C SER A 23 -5.37 4.20 -28.64
N PHE A 24 -5.12 4.27 -27.33
CA PHE A 24 -6.18 4.47 -26.34
C PHE A 24 -6.63 5.93 -26.28
N PRO A 25 -7.93 6.20 -26.07
CA PRO A 25 -8.39 7.55 -25.80
C PRO A 25 -7.71 8.16 -24.56
N VAL A 26 -7.52 9.47 -24.60
CA VAL A 26 -6.91 10.27 -23.52
C VAL A 26 -7.55 9.99 -22.16
N GLY A 27 -6.74 9.62 -21.17
CA GLY A 27 -7.17 9.38 -19.79
C GLY A 27 -7.82 8.02 -19.55
N LEU A 28 -7.82 7.13 -20.55
CA LEU A 28 -8.29 5.75 -20.41
C LEU A 28 -7.14 4.77 -20.56
N LYS A 29 -7.27 3.63 -19.88
CA LYS A 29 -6.33 2.51 -20.07
C LYS A 29 -4.89 3.01 -19.92
N GLU A 30 -3.94 2.42 -20.62
CA GLU A 30 -2.53 2.73 -20.48
C GLU A 30 -2.19 4.19 -20.84
N ASN A 31 -3.10 4.95 -21.46
CA ASN A 31 -2.87 6.33 -21.88
C ASN A 31 -3.39 7.35 -20.86
N GLY A 32 -2.62 7.58 -19.80
CA GLY A 32 -2.88 8.65 -18.83
C GLY A 32 -4.06 8.37 -17.90
N ALA A 33 -4.55 7.13 -17.80
CA ALA A 33 -5.43 6.75 -16.71
C ALA A 33 -4.65 6.47 -15.42
N ILE A 34 -5.38 6.27 -14.33
CA ILE A 34 -4.82 5.86 -13.04
C ILE A 34 -4.80 4.34 -13.01
N PHE A 35 -3.63 3.73 -13.19
CA PHE A 35 -3.48 2.27 -13.09
C PHE A 35 -3.24 1.88 -11.64
N CYS A 36 -4.29 1.36 -10.99
CA CYS A 36 -4.25 1.06 -9.56
C CYS A 36 -3.17 0.03 -9.21
N HIS A 37 -2.86 -0.91 -10.11
CA HIS A 37 -1.74 -1.85 -9.93
C HIS A 37 -0.40 -1.11 -9.82
N ALA A 38 -0.07 -0.21 -10.74
CA ALA A 38 1.20 0.53 -10.72
C ALA A 38 1.30 1.50 -9.53
N ASN A 39 0.16 2.03 -9.06
CA ASN A 39 0.11 2.88 -7.87
C ASN A 39 0.66 2.16 -6.62
N THR A 40 0.45 0.85 -6.50
CA THR A 40 0.97 0.07 -5.36
C THR A 40 2.49 0.12 -5.25
N TRP A 41 3.21 0.23 -6.37
CA TRP A 41 4.67 0.33 -6.36
C TRP A 41 5.14 1.69 -5.87
N ALA A 42 4.41 2.76 -6.18
CA ALA A 42 4.68 4.08 -5.62
C ALA A 42 4.44 4.09 -4.11
N VAL A 43 3.38 3.42 -3.61
CA VAL A 43 3.15 3.24 -2.17
C VAL A 43 4.34 2.54 -1.51
N ILE A 44 4.77 1.42 -2.08
CA ILE A 44 5.92 0.64 -1.57
C ILE A 44 7.20 1.46 -1.63
N ALA A 45 7.45 2.18 -2.72
CA ALA A 45 8.64 3.02 -2.87
C ALA A 45 8.69 4.14 -1.82
N GLU A 46 7.57 4.84 -1.58
CA GLU A 46 7.50 5.86 -0.53
C GLU A 46 7.72 5.26 0.86
N ALA A 47 7.17 4.08 1.13
CA ALA A 47 7.44 3.36 2.37
C ALA A 47 8.94 3.01 2.49
N MET A 48 9.56 2.45 1.46
CA MET A 48 11.01 2.15 1.46
C MET A 48 11.89 3.39 1.66
N LEU A 49 11.41 4.57 1.27
CA LEU A 49 12.08 5.86 1.49
C LEU A 49 11.79 6.47 2.87
N GLY A 50 10.98 5.83 3.71
CA GLY A 50 10.59 6.33 5.03
C GLY A 50 9.50 7.41 5.03
N ASN A 51 8.79 7.59 3.91
CA ASN A 51 7.75 8.61 3.73
C ASN A 51 6.34 8.04 3.98
N GLY A 52 6.04 7.59 5.19
CA GLY A 52 4.78 6.91 5.53
C GLY A 52 3.52 7.75 5.35
N ASP A 53 3.57 9.08 5.57
CA ASP A 53 2.44 9.96 5.29
C ASP A 53 2.06 9.91 3.81
N ARG A 54 3.05 9.97 2.91
CA ARG A 54 2.84 9.95 1.46
C ARG A 54 2.48 8.56 0.95
N ALA A 55 3.12 7.52 1.49
CA ALA A 55 2.77 6.14 1.19
C ALA A 55 1.29 5.86 1.50
N PHE A 56 0.82 6.32 2.68
CA PHE A 56 -0.57 6.13 3.08
C PHE A 56 -1.54 7.04 2.31
N GLU A 57 -1.16 8.29 1.99
CA GLU A 57 -1.93 9.17 1.09
C GLU A 57 -2.17 8.48 -0.26
N TYR A 58 -1.13 7.94 -0.87
CA TYR A 58 -1.23 7.21 -2.14
C TYR A 58 -2.09 5.96 -2.00
N TYR A 59 -1.91 5.17 -0.94
CA TYR A 59 -2.75 3.99 -0.68
C TYR A 59 -4.24 4.36 -0.59
N LEU A 60 -4.58 5.41 0.17
CA LEU A 60 -5.96 5.86 0.33
C LEU A 60 -6.57 6.39 -0.98
N SER A 61 -5.76 6.99 -1.85
CA SER A 61 -6.25 7.63 -3.07
C SER A 61 -6.93 6.68 -4.07
N TYR A 62 -6.61 5.38 -4.04
CA TYR A 62 -7.23 4.36 -4.88
C TYR A 62 -7.98 3.28 -4.07
N LEU A 63 -8.03 3.40 -2.74
CA LEU A 63 -8.72 2.45 -1.86
C LEU A 63 -10.25 2.49 -2.12
N PRO A 64 -10.90 1.36 -2.46
CA PRO A 64 -12.33 1.34 -2.80
C PRO A 64 -13.23 1.89 -1.71
N ALA A 65 -12.90 1.62 -0.44
CA ALA A 65 -13.69 2.09 0.71
C ALA A 65 -13.74 3.62 0.80
N ARG A 66 -12.75 4.34 0.25
CA ARG A 66 -12.73 5.81 0.18
C ARG A 66 -13.66 6.37 -0.89
N HIS A 67 -14.20 5.51 -1.74
CA HIS A 67 -15.09 5.88 -2.85
C HIS A 67 -16.55 5.51 -2.58
N ASN A 68 -16.90 5.04 -1.38
CA ASN A 68 -18.28 4.64 -1.05
C ASN A 68 -19.27 5.81 -1.17
N ASP A 69 -18.91 6.98 -0.67
CA ASP A 69 -19.79 8.17 -0.68
C ASP A 69 -19.91 8.82 -2.07
N ILE A 70 -19.05 8.40 -3.01
CA ILE A 70 -19.04 8.83 -4.40
C ILE A 70 -19.26 7.65 -5.36
N ALA A 71 -19.95 6.61 -4.91
CA ALA A 71 -20.15 5.38 -5.69
C ALA A 71 -20.79 5.65 -7.07
N ASP A 72 -21.68 6.64 -7.17
CA ASP A 72 -22.30 7.04 -8.45
C ASP A 72 -21.28 7.61 -9.46
N GLN A 73 -20.22 8.28 -8.97
CA GLN A 73 -19.11 8.75 -9.79
C GLN A 73 -18.09 7.64 -10.04
N TYR A 74 -17.76 6.84 -9.01
CA TYR A 74 -16.80 5.73 -9.11
C TYR A 74 -17.31 4.63 -10.04
N THR A 75 -18.63 4.41 -10.08
CA THR A 75 -19.38 3.49 -10.96
C THR A 75 -19.04 2.00 -10.86
N MET A 76 -18.21 1.59 -9.89
CA MET A 76 -17.85 0.19 -9.61
C MET A 76 -18.04 -0.10 -8.12
N GLU A 77 -17.80 -1.35 -7.71
CA GLU A 77 -17.94 -1.81 -6.34
C GLU A 77 -16.98 -1.06 -5.37
N PRO A 78 -17.48 -0.35 -4.33
CA PRO A 78 -16.65 0.39 -3.38
C PRO A 78 -16.00 -0.53 -2.31
N TYR A 79 -15.96 -1.84 -2.56
CA TYR A 79 -15.44 -2.85 -1.63
C TYR A 79 -14.42 -3.79 -2.28
N VAL A 80 -14.18 -3.69 -3.59
CA VAL A 80 -13.09 -4.39 -4.29
C VAL A 80 -12.31 -3.44 -5.20
N TYR A 81 -11.03 -3.73 -5.39
CA TYR A 81 -10.19 -2.95 -6.29
C TYR A 81 -10.62 -3.11 -7.75
N CYS A 82 -10.30 -2.09 -8.55
CA CYS A 82 -10.41 -2.11 -10.01
C CYS A 82 -9.03 -2.07 -10.68
N GLN A 83 -8.99 -2.35 -11.98
CA GLN A 83 -7.76 -2.26 -12.76
C GLN A 83 -7.31 -0.81 -12.92
N PHE A 84 -8.22 0.07 -13.33
CA PHE A 84 -7.91 1.48 -13.56
C PHE A 84 -9.08 2.40 -13.21
N ILE A 85 -8.73 3.63 -12.86
CA ILE A 85 -9.64 4.76 -12.70
C ILE A 85 -9.34 5.76 -13.82
N THR A 86 -10.38 6.30 -14.43
CA THR A 86 -10.27 7.25 -15.54
C THR A 86 -9.51 8.50 -15.09
N GLY A 87 -8.47 8.86 -15.85
CA GLY A 87 -7.54 9.94 -15.54
C GLY A 87 -8.08 11.33 -15.85
N LYS A 88 -7.40 12.35 -15.30
CA LYS A 88 -7.86 13.75 -15.29
C LYS A 88 -7.94 14.42 -16.66
N GLU A 89 -7.20 13.91 -17.65
CA GLU A 89 -7.26 14.47 -19.01
C GLU A 89 -8.47 13.95 -19.82
N HIS A 90 -9.20 12.94 -19.33
CA HIS A 90 -10.43 12.49 -19.99
C HIS A 90 -11.53 13.54 -19.82
N PRO A 91 -12.21 13.98 -20.90
CA PRO A 91 -13.06 15.17 -20.89
C PRO A 91 -14.29 15.09 -19.97
N TYR A 92 -14.81 13.89 -19.68
CA TYR A 92 -16.13 13.74 -19.03
C TYR A 92 -16.17 12.82 -17.80
N HIS A 93 -15.12 12.04 -17.54
CA HIS A 93 -15.25 10.81 -16.75
C HIS A 93 -14.16 10.63 -15.69
N PHE A 94 -13.46 11.70 -15.33
CA PHE A 94 -12.47 11.66 -14.26
C PHE A 94 -13.05 11.01 -12.99
N GLY A 95 -12.34 10.02 -12.43
CA GLY A 95 -12.78 9.28 -11.25
C GLY A 95 -13.63 8.03 -11.51
N ARG A 96 -14.05 7.75 -12.76
CA ARG A 96 -14.77 6.50 -13.08
C ARG A 96 -13.84 5.29 -13.11
N ALA A 97 -14.10 4.29 -12.28
CA ALA A 97 -13.39 3.01 -12.25
C ALA A 97 -13.89 2.02 -13.30
N ARG A 98 -13.02 1.12 -13.76
CA ARG A 98 -13.35 0.07 -14.74
C ARG A 98 -12.59 -1.22 -14.45
N ASN A 99 -13.17 -2.35 -14.86
CA ASN A 99 -12.62 -3.71 -14.72
C ASN A 99 -12.36 -4.05 -13.25
N SER A 100 -13.42 -4.17 -12.47
CA SER A 100 -13.37 -4.58 -11.06
C SER A 100 -12.97 -6.06 -10.91
N TRP A 101 -12.66 -6.45 -9.67
CA TRP A 101 -12.32 -7.82 -9.23
C TRP A 101 -10.99 -8.36 -9.74
N LEU A 102 -10.90 -8.70 -11.02
CA LEU A 102 -9.82 -9.53 -11.56
C LEU A 102 -8.61 -8.66 -11.94
N THR A 103 -7.92 -8.16 -10.93
CA THR A 103 -6.73 -7.32 -11.07
C THR A 103 -5.67 -7.66 -10.02
N GLY A 104 -4.39 -7.56 -10.42
CA GLY A 104 -3.26 -7.67 -9.51
C GLY A 104 -3.21 -6.56 -8.45
N THR A 105 -3.99 -5.47 -8.61
CA THR A 105 -4.14 -4.41 -7.60
C THR A 105 -4.46 -4.99 -6.22
N ALA A 106 -5.31 -6.02 -6.14
CA ALA A 106 -5.70 -6.60 -4.85
C ALA A 106 -4.49 -7.19 -4.11
N ALA A 107 -3.72 -8.05 -4.79
CA ALA A 107 -2.54 -8.69 -4.21
C ALA A 107 -1.47 -7.66 -3.83
N TRP A 108 -1.15 -6.74 -4.75
CA TRP A 108 -0.10 -5.75 -4.50
C TRP A 108 -0.49 -4.70 -3.46
N SER A 109 -1.76 -4.32 -3.37
CA SER A 109 -2.22 -3.41 -2.32
C SER A 109 -2.16 -4.08 -0.95
N PHE A 110 -2.49 -5.38 -0.89
CA PHE A 110 -2.33 -6.16 0.33
C PHE A 110 -0.85 -6.24 0.74
N VAL A 111 0.06 -6.49 -0.20
CA VAL A 111 1.51 -6.43 0.06
C VAL A 111 1.93 -5.05 0.55
N ALA A 112 1.54 -3.98 -0.14
CA ALA A 112 1.91 -2.61 0.21
C ALA A 112 1.47 -2.24 1.64
N ILE A 113 0.19 -2.47 2.00
CA ILE A 113 -0.31 -2.13 3.33
C ILE A 113 0.24 -3.06 4.41
N SER A 114 0.23 -4.37 4.22
CA SER A 114 0.58 -5.32 5.28
C SER A 114 2.09 -5.43 5.54
N GLN A 115 2.91 -5.35 4.49
CA GLN A 115 4.35 -5.64 4.57
C GLN A 115 5.21 -4.38 4.59
N TYR A 116 4.77 -3.28 3.98
CA TYR A 116 5.59 -2.08 3.84
C TYR A 116 5.09 -0.90 4.67
N ILE A 117 3.78 -0.61 4.70
CA ILE A 117 3.25 0.43 5.59
C ILE A 117 3.19 -0.08 7.03
N LEU A 118 2.45 -1.17 7.26
CA LEU A 118 2.36 -1.81 8.58
C LEU A 118 3.65 -2.55 8.98
N GLY A 119 4.52 -2.84 8.00
CA GLY A 119 5.88 -3.30 8.22
C GLY A 119 6.06 -4.78 8.56
N VAL A 120 5.01 -5.62 8.50
CA VAL A 120 5.08 -7.02 8.92
C VAL A 120 5.32 -7.94 7.72
N ARG A 121 6.57 -8.31 7.49
CA ARG A 121 6.98 -9.03 6.27
C ARG A 121 7.70 -10.35 6.59
N PRO A 122 7.29 -11.48 6.00
CA PRO A 122 7.98 -12.74 6.19
C PRO A 122 9.36 -12.69 5.52
N ASP A 123 10.37 -13.21 6.20
CA ASP A 123 11.73 -13.39 5.68
C ASP A 123 12.14 -14.87 5.73
N TYR A 124 13.29 -15.21 5.14
CA TYR A 124 13.85 -16.55 5.20
C TYR A 124 14.24 -16.92 6.63
N ASP A 125 14.86 -15.97 7.35
CA ASP A 125 15.44 -16.19 8.68
C ASP A 125 14.53 -15.74 9.83
N GLY A 126 13.31 -15.27 9.52
CA GLY A 126 12.41 -14.80 10.57
C GLY A 126 11.20 -14.01 10.09
N LEU A 127 10.65 -13.22 11.01
CA LEU A 127 9.57 -12.27 10.74
C LEU A 127 10.10 -10.86 10.96
N ILE A 128 10.06 -10.03 9.92
CA ILE A 128 10.46 -8.63 10.05
C ILE A 128 9.26 -7.81 10.52
N VAL A 129 9.51 -6.89 11.45
CA VAL A 129 8.57 -5.86 11.90
C VAL A 129 9.26 -4.50 11.76
N ASP A 130 8.93 -3.78 10.69
CA ASP A 130 9.63 -2.55 10.28
C ASP A 130 8.64 -1.54 9.67
N PRO A 131 7.87 -0.84 10.53
CA PRO A 131 6.78 0.03 10.09
C PRO A 131 7.24 1.29 9.35
N VAL A 132 6.43 1.72 8.38
CA VAL A 132 6.52 3.03 7.73
C VAL A 132 5.13 3.64 7.64
N ILE A 133 4.74 4.38 8.67
CA ILE A 133 3.37 4.82 8.93
C ILE A 133 3.22 6.34 8.89
N PRO A 134 2.00 6.87 8.78
CA PRO A 134 1.74 8.29 9.01
C PRO A 134 2.20 8.73 10.40
N ARG A 135 2.75 9.93 10.50
CA ARG A 135 3.26 10.48 11.78
C ARG A 135 2.16 10.66 12.82
N GLU A 136 0.93 10.88 12.37
CA GLU A 136 -0.24 11.08 13.22
C GLU A 136 -0.74 9.79 13.90
N TRP A 137 -0.25 8.61 13.51
CA TRP A 137 -0.63 7.36 14.15
C TRP A 137 0.07 7.22 15.50
N GLU A 138 -0.70 6.99 16.56
CA GLU A 138 -0.19 6.80 17.93
C GLU A 138 0.24 5.37 18.18
N SER A 139 -0.58 4.43 17.73
CA SER A 139 -0.36 3.01 17.89
C SER A 139 -1.27 2.21 16.97
N TYR A 140 -0.91 0.94 16.76
CA TYR A 140 -1.79 -0.05 16.14
C TYR A 140 -1.41 -1.46 16.60
N LYS A 141 -2.31 -2.42 16.34
CA LYS A 141 -2.14 -3.82 16.71
C LYS A 141 -2.34 -4.73 15.50
N ILE A 142 -1.53 -5.77 15.39
CA ILE A 142 -1.60 -6.79 14.34
C ILE A 142 -1.58 -8.17 14.97
N TYR A 143 -2.49 -9.02 14.50
CA TYR A 143 -2.36 -10.47 14.67
C TYR A 143 -1.79 -11.07 13.38
N ARG A 144 -0.72 -11.85 13.50
CA ARG A 144 -0.05 -12.51 12.37
C ARG A 144 0.28 -13.96 12.71
N ARG A 145 -0.28 -14.90 11.96
CA ARG A 145 0.12 -16.32 12.03
C ARG A 145 1.25 -16.63 11.06
N PHE A 146 2.47 -16.81 11.53
CA PHE A 146 3.66 -17.05 10.72
C PHE A 146 4.31 -18.40 11.08
N ARG A 147 4.47 -19.29 10.10
CA ARG A 147 5.06 -20.64 10.27
C ARG A 147 4.46 -21.41 11.46
N ASN A 148 3.13 -21.42 11.52
CA ASN A 148 2.30 -22.02 12.58
C ASN A 148 2.39 -21.39 13.98
N LYS A 149 3.10 -20.27 14.12
CA LYS A 149 3.21 -19.52 15.38
C LYS A 149 2.39 -18.25 15.30
N ASP A 150 1.82 -17.86 16.42
CA ASP A 150 0.96 -16.69 16.55
C ASP A 150 1.76 -15.50 17.08
N PHE A 151 1.58 -14.34 16.43
CA PHE A 151 2.22 -13.09 16.81
C PHE A 151 1.15 -12.04 17.10
N TYR A 152 1.25 -11.45 18.29
CA TYR A 152 0.45 -10.32 18.74
C TYR A 152 1.37 -9.10 18.80
N ILE A 153 1.35 -8.30 17.73
CA ILE A 153 2.28 -7.20 17.53
C ILE A 153 1.57 -5.90 17.92
N GLU A 154 2.13 -5.18 18.88
CA GLU A 154 1.73 -3.83 19.25
C GLU A 154 2.83 -2.84 18.87
N VAL A 155 2.49 -1.87 18.01
CA VAL A 155 3.39 -0.80 17.59
C VAL A 155 2.96 0.50 18.26
N LYS A 156 3.90 1.23 18.85
CA LYS A 156 3.70 2.53 19.50
C LYS A 156 4.61 3.58 18.86
N ASN A 157 4.09 4.79 18.68
CA ASN A 157 4.80 5.90 18.05
C ASN A 157 4.72 7.17 18.92
N PRO A 158 5.36 7.18 20.10
CA PRO A 158 5.30 8.32 21.02
C PRO A 158 5.93 9.58 20.43
N ASP A 159 6.97 9.40 19.59
CA ASP A 159 7.78 10.47 19.03
C ASP A 159 7.24 10.98 17.67
N ARG A 160 6.09 10.44 17.21
CA ARG A 160 5.40 10.85 15.96
C ARG A 160 6.31 10.82 14.73
N VAL A 161 7.18 9.81 14.67
CA VAL A 161 8.04 9.55 13.51
C VAL A 161 7.29 8.70 12.48
N SER A 162 7.81 8.63 11.26
CA SER A 162 7.20 7.79 10.22
C SER A 162 7.75 6.37 10.23
N THR A 163 9.03 6.23 10.58
CA THR A 163 9.77 4.97 10.66
C THR A 163 10.94 5.16 11.62
N GLY A 164 11.69 4.09 11.89
CA GLY A 164 12.78 4.06 12.87
C GLY A 164 12.36 3.30 14.12
N ILE A 165 13.03 2.19 14.41
CA ILE A 165 12.77 1.36 15.58
C ILE A 165 13.69 1.81 16.71
N LYS A 166 13.08 2.31 17.78
CA LYS A 166 13.77 2.66 19.03
C LYS A 166 13.94 1.45 19.92
N GLU A 167 12.93 0.59 19.98
CA GLU A 167 12.93 -0.61 20.80
C GLU A 167 12.04 -1.69 20.16
N LEU A 168 12.53 -2.93 20.15
CA LEU A 168 11.76 -4.12 19.79
C LEU A 168 11.93 -5.15 20.91
N ARG A 169 10.80 -5.61 21.47
CA ARG A 169 10.75 -6.68 22.46
C ARG A 169 9.91 -7.84 21.95
N VAL A 170 10.39 -9.06 22.18
CA VAL A 170 9.66 -10.30 21.88
C VAL A 170 9.59 -11.11 23.17
N ASN A 171 8.37 -11.34 23.67
CA ASN A 171 8.11 -11.99 24.95
C ASN A 171 8.84 -11.31 26.13
N GLY A 172 8.96 -9.98 26.08
CA GLY A 172 9.61 -9.15 27.09
C GLY A 172 11.12 -8.93 26.88
N GLU A 173 11.78 -9.77 26.08
CA GLU A 173 13.22 -9.70 25.82
C GLU A 173 13.54 -8.77 24.66
N LEU A 174 14.64 -8.00 24.78
CA LEU A 174 15.10 -7.09 23.73
C LEU A 174 15.64 -7.85 22.52
N VAL A 175 15.28 -7.40 21.33
CA VAL A 175 15.80 -7.91 20.05
C VAL A 175 16.44 -6.75 19.29
N GLU A 176 17.67 -6.95 18.82
CA GLU A 176 18.37 -5.95 18.00
C GLU A 176 17.87 -5.97 16.55
N GLY A 177 17.76 -4.79 15.94
CA GLY A 177 17.29 -4.65 14.56
C GLY A 177 15.77 -4.78 14.42
N ASN A 178 15.32 -5.32 13.28
CA ASN A 178 13.90 -5.41 12.92
C ASN A 178 13.43 -6.84 12.60
N LEU A 179 14.34 -7.83 12.63
CA LEU A 179 14.05 -9.22 12.34
C LEU A 179 13.87 -9.98 13.65
N ILE A 180 12.71 -10.62 13.82
CA ILE A 180 12.48 -11.61 14.88
C ILE A 180 13.01 -12.96 14.35
N PRO A 181 14.12 -13.50 14.87
CA PRO A 181 14.71 -14.73 14.36
C PRO A 181 13.89 -15.97 14.70
N LEU A 182 13.97 -17.02 13.88
CA LEU A 182 13.18 -18.25 14.07
C LEU A 182 13.46 -18.95 15.41
N GLU A 183 14.71 -18.89 15.87
CA GLU A 183 15.22 -19.57 17.05
C GLU A 183 14.62 -19.08 18.38
N ILE A 184 14.12 -17.84 18.43
CA ILE A 184 13.50 -17.27 19.63
C ILE A 184 11.97 -17.40 19.63
N MET A 185 11.37 -17.82 18.51
CA MET A 185 9.91 -17.83 18.37
C MET A 185 9.26 -18.96 19.18
N GLN A 186 8.28 -18.61 20.00
CA GLN A 186 7.43 -19.52 20.75
C GLN A 186 6.14 -19.84 19.98
N GLU A 187 5.22 -20.63 20.56
CA GLU A 187 3.91 -20.90 19.93
C GLU A 187 3.08 -19.62 19.82
N GLU A 188 3.07 -18.83 20.89
CA GLU A 188 2.49 -17.50 20.96
C GLU A 188 3.60 -16.48 21.28
N ASN A 189 3.59 -15.34 20.60
CA ASN A 189 4.64 -14.34 20.70
C ASN A 189 4.01 -12.96 20.91
N GLN A 190 4.26 -12.36 22.06
CA GLN A 190 3.94 -10.95 22.31
C GLN A 190 5.09 -10.11 21.75
N VAL A 191 4.78 -9.20 20.84
CA VAL A 191 5.77 -8.31 20.22
C VAL A 191 5.39 -6.88 20.53
N ASP A 192 6.28 -6.16 21.22
CA ASP A 192 6.12 -4.75 21.52
C ASP A 192 7.20 -3.97 20.77
N LEU A 193 6.79 -3.08 19.87
CA LEU A 193 7.67 -2.22 19.09
C LEU A 193 7.39 -0.76 19.40
N VAL A 194 8.45 0.00 19.70
CA VAL A 194 8.39 1.45 19.88
C VAL A 194 9.19 2.12 18.77
N LEU A 195 8.54 3.01 18.02
CA LEU A 195 9.19 3.87 17.04
C LEU A 195 9.83 5.09 17.70
N GLY A 196 10.92 5.60 17.12
CA GLY A 196 11.57 6.85 17.52
C GLY A 196 12.94 7.07 16.90
#